data_AF-A0A1I7AD02-F1
#
_entry.id   AF-A0A1I7AD02-F1
#
_cell.length_a   1.000
_cell.length_b   1.000
_cell.length_c   1.000
_cell.angle_alpha   90.00
_cell.angle_beta   90.00
_cell.angle_gamma   90.00
#
_symmetry.space_group_name_H-M   'P 1'
#
loop_
_entity.id
_entity.type
_entity.pdbx_description
1 polymer ?
#
loop_
_entity_poly.entity_id
_entity_poly.type
_entity_poly.pdbx_seq_one_letter_code
_entity_poly.pdbx_strand_id
1 'polypeptide(L)'
;MPVHGKLRYRQVSAAPVHDKGGNIIGSVTVARDITEHKKAEEMLAKIEIARKKEIHHRIKNNLQVISSLLDLQAEKFNNRKCIKDSEVLAAFRGKPGQSNVHRTHS
;
A
#
# COMPACT_ATOMS: atom_id res chain seq x y z
N MET A 1 49.26 6.99 -9.38
CA MET A 1 48.04 6.84 -8.54
C MET A 1 47.38 8.20 -8.39
N PRO A 2 46.04 8.35 -8.39
CA PRO A 2 45.43 9.67 -8.23
C PRO A 2 45.65 10.17 -6.80
N VAL A 3 46.12 11.41 -6.69
CA VAL A 3 46.55 12.10 -5.45
C VAL A 3 45.40 12.86 -4.78
N HIS A 4 44.13 12.46 -5.02
CA HIS A 4 42.96 13.14 -4.47
C HIS A 4 41.92 12.14 -3.94
N GLY A 5 41.60 12.25 -2.65
CA GLY A 5 40.73 11.36 -1.87
C GLY A 5 39.24 11.38 -2.22
N LYS A 6 38.88 11.45 -3.51
CA LYS A 6 37.48 11.35 -3.95
C LYS A 6 37.15 9.90 -4.29
N LEU A 7 36.25 9.29 -3.51
CA LEU A 7 35.77 7.93 -3.75
C LEU A 7 35.17 7.83 -5.16
N ARG A 8 35.57 6.81 -5.91
CA ARG A 8 35.05 6.52 -7.25
C ARG A 8 34.69 5.05 -7.36
N TYR A 9 33.55 4.79 -7.98
CA TYR A 9 33.16 3.44 -8.33
C TYR A 9 33.85 3.05 -9.64
N ARG A 10 34.55 1.93 -9.61
CA ARG A 10 35.14 1.32 -10.82
C ARG A 10 34.53 -0.05 -11.04
N GLN A 11 34.08 -0.28 -12.27
CA GLN A 11 33.85 -1.62 -12.77
C GLN A 11 35.16 -2.09 -13.42
N VAL A 12 35.66 -3.24 -12.99
CA VAL A 12 36.93 -3.79 -13.48
C VAL A 12 36.70 -5.19 -14.02
N SER A 13 37.17 -5.45 -15.23
CA SER A 13 37.24 -6.79 -15.82
C SER A 13 38.70 -7.06 -16.21
N ALA A 14 39.19 -8.26 -15.93
CA ALA A 14 40.56 -8.64 -16.21
C ALA A 14 40.63 -10.06 -16.77
N ALA A 15 41.56 -10.28 -17.70
CA ALA A 15 41.84 -11.58 -18.31
C ALA A 15 43.35 -11.86 -18.31
N PRO A 16 43.78 -13.08 -17.99
CA PRO A 16 45.19 -13.45 -18.03
C PRO A 16 45.72 -13.45 -19.48
N VAL A 17 46.97 -13.04 -19.64
CA VAL A 17 47.72 -13.15 -20.88
C VAL A 17 48.66 -14.33 -20.74
N HIS A 18 48.62 -15.25 -21.70
CA HIS A 18 49.47 -16.44 -21.71
C HIS A 18 50.58 -16.32 -22.76
N ASP A 19 51.74 -16.90 -22.49
CA ASP A 19 52.76 -17.14 -23.51
C ASP A 19 52.39 -18.33 -24.41
N LYS A 20 53.27 -18.66 -25.37
CA LYS A 20 53.10 -19.82 -26.27
C LYS A 20 53.11 -21.17 -25.55
N GLY A 21 53.68 -21.24 -24.35
CA GLY A 21 53.72 -22.44 -23.51
C GLY A 21 52.51 -22.57 -22.58
N GLY A 22 51.59 -21.62 -22.59
CA GLY A 22 50.42 -21.59 -21.71
C GLY A 22 50.68 -21.01 -20.32
N ASN A 23 51.87 -20.46 -20.06
CA ASN A 23 52.18 -19.83 -18.78
C ASN A 23 51.57 -18.43 -18.73
N ILE A 24 51.01 -18.05 -17.58
CA ILE A 24 50.51 -16.69 -17.37
C ILE A 24 51.70 -15.73 -17.29
N ILE A 25 51.77 -14.80 -18.24
CA ILE A 25 52.81 -13.76 -18.32
C ILE A 25 52.29 -12.37 -17.96
N GLY A 26 50.98 -12.23 -17.74
CA GLY A 26 50.39 -10.96 -17.35
C GLY A 26 48.88 -10.99 -17.29
N SER A 27 48.29 -9.80 -17.22
CA SER A 27 46.84 -9.61 -17.24
C SER A 27 46.50 -8.35 -18.03
N VAL A 28 45.50 -8.45 -18.89
CA VAL A 28 44.83 -7.29 -19.50
C VAL A 28 43.66 -6.93 -18.62
N THR A 29 43.62 -5.68 -18.17
CA THR A 29 42.54 -5.16 -17.33
C THR A 29 41.87 -3.97 -17.99
N VAL A 30 40.54 -3.99 -18.03
CA VAL A 30 39.70 -2.85 -18.41
C VAL A 30 39.03 -2.32 -17.15
N ALA A 31 39.27 -1.06 -16.82
CA ALA A 31 38.64 -0.37 -15.70
C ALA A 31 37.79 0.80 -16.20
N ARG A 32 36.49 0.75 -15.95
CA ARG A 32 35.54 1.82 -16.27
C ARG A 32 35.13 2.54 -14.99
N ASP A 33 35.22 3.87 -14.98
CA ASP A 33 34.64 4.69 -13.92
C ASP A 33 33.10 4.71 -14.11
N ILE A 34 32.38 4.22 -13.11
CA ILE A 34 30.90 4.14 -13.10
C ILE A 34 30.31 5.03 -12.01
N THR A 35 31.08 5.99 -11.49
CA THR A 35 30.67 6.83 -10.37
C THR A 35 29.39 7.62 -10.67
N GLU A 36 29.29 8.24 -11.85
CA GLU A 36 28.10 9.00 -12.26
C GLU A 36 26.87 8.09 -12.43
N HIS A 37 27.07 6.87 -12.96
CA HIS A 37 26.00 5.90 -13.11
C HIS A 37 25.44 5.49 -11.74
N LYS A 38 26.32 5.18 -10.77
CA LYS A 38 25.91 4.83 -9.40
C LYS A 38 25.17 5.97 -8.70
N LYS A 39 25.62 7.22 -8.86
CA LYS A 39 24.91 8.39 -8.32
C LYS A 39 23.52 8.55 -8.91
N ALA A 40 23.38 8.34 -10.22
CA ALA A 40 22.08 8.42 -10.89
C ALA A 40 21.12 7.34 -10.36
N GLU A 41 21.59 6.09 -10.22
CA GLU A 41 20.83 4.99 -9.59
C GLU A 41 20.36 5.36 -8.16
N GLU A 42 21.26 5.89 -7.33
CA GLU A 42 20.94 6.31 -5.97
C GLU A 42 19.92 7.47 -5.91
N MET A 43 20.05 8.44 -6.81
CA MET A 43 19.09 9.55 -6.90
C MET A 43 17.70 9.04 -7.27
N LEU A 44 17.60 8.16 -8.27
CA LEU A 44 16.33 7.54 -8.66
C LEU A 44 15.70 6.77 -7.51
N ALA A 45 16.48 5.95 -6.80
CA ALA A 45 16.00 5.21 -5.63
C ALA A 45 15.47 6.13 -4.53
N LYS A 46 16.16 7.25 -4.25
CA LYS A 46 15.72 8.24 -3.27
C LYS A 46 14.40 8.91 -3.67
N ILE A 47 14.25 9.27 -4.94
CA ILE A 47 13.01 9.86 -5.47
C ILE A 47 11.86 8.86 -5.33
N GLU A 48 12.08 7.59 -5.66
CA GLU A 48 11.06 6.56 -5.56
C GLU A 48 10.60 6.36 -4.11
N ILE A 49 11.55 6.31 -3.15
CA ILE A 49 11.25 6.20 -1.72
C ILE A 49 10.44 7.42 -1.24
N ALA A 50 10.85 8.64 -1.62
CA ALA A 50 10.17 9.87 -1.26
C ALA A 50 8.72 9.88 -1.81
N ARG A 51 8.55 9.53 -3.08
CA ARG A 51 7.23 9.44 -3.72
C ARG A 51 6.33 8.40 -3.05
N LYS A 52 6.86 7.22 -2.75
CA LYS A 52 6.12 6.19 -2.00
C LYS A 52 5.67 6.75 -0.65
N LYS A 53 6.55 7.42 0.10
CA LYS A 53 6.22 7.99 1.41
C LYS A 53 5.12 9.05 1.33
N GLU A 54 5.15 9.93 0.32
CA GLU A 54 4.10 10.93 0.09
C GLU A 54 2.73 10.27 -0.13
N ILE A 55 2.68 9.26 -1.00
CA ILE A 55 1.44 8.53 -1.30
C ILE A 55 0.89 7.86 -0.04
N HIS A 56 1.75 7.17 0.73
CA HIS A 56 1.33 6.53 1.99
C HIS A 56 0.76 7.54 2.98
N HIS A 57 1.39 8.72 3.10
CA HIS A 57 0.90 9.79 3.97
C HIS A 57 -0.49 10.27 3.53
N ARG A 58 -0.69 10.48 2.23
CA ARG A 58 -1.99 10.92 1.68
C ARG A 58 -3.08 9.85 1.87
N ILE A 59 -2.75 8.58 1.66
CA ILE A 59 -3.67 7.47 1.92
C ILE A 59 -4.10 7.48 3.39
N LYS A 60 -3.14 7.61 4.33
CA LYS A 60 -3.45 7.68 5.76
C LYS A 60 -4.40 8.84 6.08
N ASN A 61 -4.14 10.03 5.53
CA ASN A 61 -5.00 11.20 5.75
C ASN A 61 -6.43 10.97 5.22
N ASN A 62 -6.56 10.43 4.01
CA ASN A 62 -7.86 10.15 3.41
C ASN A 62 -8.65 9.12 4.23
N LEU A 63 -7.98 8.05 4.66
CA LEU A 63 -8.59 7.04 5.51
C LEU A 63 -9.02 7.63 6.86
N GLN A 64 -8.21 8.50 7.46
CA GLN A 64 -8.56 9.16 8.71
C GLN A 64 -9.84 10.01 8.58
N VAL A 65 -10.00 10.75 7.49
CA VAL A 65 -11.23 11.53 7.24
C VAL A 65 -12.44 10.61 7.04
N ILE A 66 -12.29 9.53 6.27
CA ILE A 66 -13.37 8.57 6.04
C ILE A 66 -13.79 7.91 7.36
N SER A 67 -12.82 7.48 8.18
CA SER A 67 -13.09 6.91 9.50
C SER A 67 -13.87 7.87 10.39
N SER A 68 -13.44 9.14 10.50
CA SER A 68 -14.17 10.14 11.29
C SER A 68 -15.60 10.38 10.78
N LEU A 69 -15.82 10.36 9.47
CA LEU A 69 -17.18 10.49 8.91
C LEU A 69 -18.04 9.27 9.22
N LEU A 70 -17.49 8.06 9.14
CA LEU A 70 -18.18 6.82 9.50
C LEU A 70 -18.54 6.80 11.00
N ASP A 71 -17.62 7.23 11.86
CA ASP A 71 -17.86 7.34 13.30
C ASP A 71 -19.02 8.30 13.61
N LEU A 72 -19.00 9.50 13.02
CA LEU A 72 -20.09 10.49 13.15
C LEU A 72 -21.43 9.97 12.61
N GLN A 73 -21.42 9.17 11.55
CA GLN A 73 -22.64 8.55 11.02
C GLN A 73 -23.16 7.47 11.97
N ALA A 74 -22.28 6.60 12.47
CA ALA A 74 -22.64 5.52 13.40
C ALA A 74 -23.33 6.09 14.67
N GLU A 75 -22.85 7.21 15.20
CA GLU A 75 -23.50 7.91 16.32
C GLU A 75 -24.96 8.32 16.02
N LYS A 76 -25.26 8.74 14.78
CA LYS A 76 -26.64 9.09 14.36
C LYS A 76 -27.55 7.86 14.25
N PHE A 77 -27.00 6.67 14.04
CA PHE A 77 -27.78 5.43 14.00
C PHE A 77 -28.06 4.86 15.39
N ASN A 78 -27.15 5.07 16.35
CA ASN A 78 -27.32 4.61 17.74
C ASN A 78 -28.51 5.26 18.49
N ASN A 79 -29.01 6.40 18.01
CA ASN A 79 -30.14 7.11 18.62
C ASN A 79 -31.51 6.80 17.97
N ARG A 80 -31.58 5.97 16.94
CA ARG A 80 -32.87 5.40 16.53
C ARG A 80 -33.22 4.27 17.48
N LYS A 81 -34.42 4.27 18.03
CA LYS A 81 -34.99 3.10 18.73
C LYS A 81 -34.80 1.89 17.81
N CYS A 82 -33.86 1.00 18.15
CA CYS A 82 -33.79 -0.31 17.52
C CYS A 82 -35.13 -0.98 17.80
N ILE A 83 -35.97 -1.12 16.78
CA ILE A 83 -37.17 -1.92 16.86
C ILE A 83 -36.68 -3.32 17.20
N LYS A 84 -36.98 -3.80 18.41
CA LYS A 84 -36.56 -5.14 18.82
C LYS A 84 -37.23 -6.14 17.89
N ASP A 85 -36.56 -7.23 17.55
CA ASP A 85 -37.13 -8.28 16.68
C ASP A 85 -38.52 -8.74 17.16
N SER A 86 -38.77 -8.69 18.48
CA SER A 86 -40.08 -8.93 19.10
C SER A 86 -41.18 -7.96 18.66
N GLU A 87 -40.88 -6.66 18.52
CA GLU A 87 -41.83 -5.64 18.05
C GLU A 87 -42.14 -5.81 16.55
N VAL A 88 -41.14 -6.19 15.75
CA VAL A 88 -41.32 -6.55 14.33
C VAL A 88 -42.20 -7.79 14.20
N LEU A 89 -41.88 -8.86 14.93
CA LEU A 89 -42.66 -10.11 14.94
C LEU A 89 -44.10 -9.90 15.44
N ALA A 90 -44.33 -9.01 16.40
CA ALA A 90 -45.66 -8.67 16.87
C ALA A 90 -46.48 -7.91 15.81
N ALA A 91 -45.86 -7.01 15.06
CA ALA A 91 -46.52 -6.30 13.95
C ALA A 91 -46.93 -7.25 12.82
N PHE A 92 -46.12 -8.27 12.53
CA PHE A 92 -46.45 -9.29 11.52
C PHE A 92 -47.50 -10.32 11.97
N ARG A 93 -47.69 -10.53 13.28
CA ARG A 93 -48.62 -11.57 13.77
C ARG A 93 -50.10 -11.22 13.66
N GLY A 94 -50.47 -9.95 13.46
CA GLY A 94 -51.86 -9.51 13.28
C GLY A 94 -52.75 -9.80 14.51
N LYS A 95 -53.66 -8.90 14.88
CA LYS A 95 -54.66 -9.24 15.91
C LYS A 95 -55.57 -10.34 15.33
N PRO A 96 -55.79 -11.48 16.02
CA PRO A 96 -56.74 -12.48 15.54
C PRO A 96 -58.12 -11.81 15.41
N GLY A 97 -58.74 -12.00 14.25
CA GLY A 97 -59.93 -11.28 13.83
C GLY A 97 -61.01 -11.26 14.91
N GLN A 98 -61.48 -10.07 15.26
CA GLN A 98 -62.80 -9.91 15.85
C GLN A 98 -63.83 -10.24 14.77
N SER A 99 -64.28 -11.49 14.71
CA SER A 99 -65.49 -11.86 14.00
C SER A 99 -66.69 -11.34 14.79
N ASN A 100 -67.02 -10.07 14.61
CA ASN A 100 -68.33 -9.53 14.94
C ASN A 100 -69.09 -9.31 13.63
N VAL A 101 -69.95 -10.27 13.28
CA VAL A 101 -71.08 -9.98 12.40
C VAL A 101 -72.35 -10.24 13.21
N HIS A 102 -72.93 -9.14 13.65
CA HIS A 102 -74.29 -9.06 14.15
C HIS A 102 -75.29 -9.49 13.07
N ARG A 103 -76.27 -10.29 13.50
CA ARG A 103 -77.67 -10.42 13.00
C ARG A 103 -78.04 -9.65 11.72
N THR A 104 -78.64 -10.38 10.78
CA THR A 104 -79.85 -9.91 10.06
C THR A 104 -80.87 -11.04 9.97
N HIS A 105 -82.11 -10.72 10.35
CA HIS A 105 -83.32 -11.53 10.26
C HIS A 105 -83.66 -11.94 8.83
N SER A 106 -84.10 -13.19 8.62
CA SER A 106 -85.38 -13.62 8.03
C SER A 106 -85.34 -15.12 7.76
#